data_AF-A0A953X186-F1
#
_entry.id   AF-A0A953X186-F1
#
_cell.length_a   1.000
_cell.length_b   1.000
_cell.length_c   1.000
_cell.angle_alpha   90.00
_cell.angle_beta   90.00
_cell.angle_gamma   90.00
#
_symmetry.space_group_name_H-M   'P 1'
#
loop_
_entity.id
_entity.type
_entity.pdbx_description
1 polymer ?
#
loop_
_entity_poly.entity_id
_entity_poly.type
_entity_poly.pdbx_seq_one_letter_code
_entity_poly.pdbx_strand_id
1 'polypeptide(L)'
;MLQFPPWKVGLIFLVLLWGAIMALPNVVNMSGMPGWMPHKGVNLGLDLRGGVYLMMEIEPDEVVANRLSVLARDVSSNLRGTSVSDRLYNETKVVGRDLIVKLTRPNDDGTFRTAEALKRLEKLNGPVGGVIGGAKMYDMEITGPDTITISVPQAAEESLVKDALAKTMTIVRRRVDPDGVSEISLTPQGTDRIILEAPGEPDPQRLKNLLSRDGRMTFNLVESSPSEIARVQAGVPKSGYHLLSGPESGPLLVRDIPEIVGSDIANAAQSFDERNRPQITFRLNTAGARKFYETTRNNTGKLFAIVLD
;
A
#
# COMPACT_ATOMS: atom_id res chain seq x y z
N MET A 1 20.96 57.92 -34.93
CA MET A 1 19.86 57.82 -33.95
C MET A 1 18.92 56.74 -34.43
N LEU A 2 18.77 55.63 -33.69
CA LEU A 2 17.82 54.58 -34.03
C LEU A 2 16.39 55.14 -33.88
N GLN A 3 15.74 55.52 -34.98
CA GLN A 3 14.35 55.95 -34.98
C GLN A 3 13.45 54.71 -35.11
N PHE A 4 12.77 54.35 -34.02
CA PHE A 4 11.77 53.29 -34.04
C PHE A 4 10.40 53.85 -34.46
N PRO A 5 9.67 53.18 -35.37
CA PRO A 5 8.30 53.53 -35.69
C PRO A 5 7.42 53.60 -34.42
N PRO A 6 6.54 54.61 -34.27
CA PRO A 6 5.78 54.84 -33.05
C PRO A 6 4.88 53.67 -32.64
N TRP A 7 4.40 52.87 -33.61
CA TRP A 7 3.63 51.65 -33.31
C TRP A 7 4.47 50.56 -32.63
N LYS A 8 5.77 50.44 -32.96
CA LYS A 8 6.68 49.50 -32.28
C LYS A 8 6.94 49.95 -30.85
N VAL A 9 7.09 51.26 -30.64
CA VAL A 9 7.24 51.84 -29.30
C VAL A 9 5.98 51.56 -28.47
N GLY A 10 4.78 51.76 -29.04
CA GLY A 10 3.51 51.42 -28.40
C GLY A 10 3.40 49.94 -28.03
N LEU A 11 3.82 49.04 -28.93
CA LEU A 11 3.83 47.60 -28.67
C LEU A 11 4.80 47.22 -27.53
N ILE A 12 6.00 47.82 -27.50
CA ILE A 12 6.97 47.59 -26.42
C ILE A 12 6.40 48.02 -25.07
N PHE A 13 5.78 49.19 -24.98
CA PHE A 13 5.13 49.64 -23.74
C PHE A 13 3.98 48.72 -23.32
N LEU A 14 3.18 48.25 -24.27
CA LEU A 14 2.09 47.31 -23.98
C LEU A 14 2.64 46.00 -23.42
N VAL A 15 3.69 45.44 -24.01
CA VAL A 15 4.34 44.21 -23.53
C VAL A 15 4.97 44.40 -22.14
N LEU A 16 5.62 45.53 -21.90
CA LEU A 16 6.19 45.86 -20.58
C LEU A 16 5.10 46.01 -19.52
N LEU A 17 4.03 46.72 -19.83
CA LEU A 17 2.89 46.92 -18.93
C LEU A 17 2.19 45.60 -18.64
N TRP A 18 2.02 44.75 -19.65
CA TRP A 18 1.50 43.40 -19.48
C TRP A 18 2.41 42.53 -18.60
N GLY A 19 3.73 42.58 -18.81
CA GLY A 19 4.71 41.88 -17.98
C GLY A 19 4.69 42.34 -16.52
N ALA A 20 4.56 43.64 -16.28
CA ALA A 20 4.42 44.20 -14.94
C ALA A 20 3.11 43.74 -14.26
N ILE A 21 1.99 43.72 -14.99
CA ILE A 21 0.72 43.19 -14.47
C ILE A 21 0.84 41.70 -14.12
N MET A 22 1.57 40.93 -14.94
CA MET A 22 1.81 39.50 -14.68
C MET A 22 2.72 39.24 -13.48
N ALA A 23 3.64 40.16 -13.16
CA ALA A 23 4.56 40.03 -12.04
C ALA A 23 4.00 40.56 -10.71
N LEU A 24 2.97 41.41 -10.74
CA LEU A 24 2.34 41.99 -9.55
C LEU A 24 1.98 41.00 -8.43
N PRO A 25 1.45 39.78 -8.71
CA PRO A 25 1.08 38.81 -7.67
C PRO A 25 2.25 38.29 -6.84
N ASN A 26 3.50 38.46 -7.31
CA ASN A 26 4.69 38.06 -6.57
C ASN A 26 5.08 39.07 -5.47
N VAL A 27 4.60 40.31 -5.58
CA VAL A 27 5.00 41.43 -4.69
C VAL A 27 3.85 41.84 -3.77
N VAL A 28 2.61 41.73 -4.24
CA VAL A 28 1.41 42.13 -3.49
C VAL A 28 0.42 40.97 -3.46
N ASN A 29 -0.13 40.68 -2.28
CA ASN A 29 -1.11 39.62 -2.11
C ASN A 29 -2.46 40.04 -2.75
N MET A 30 -2.81 39.44 -3.89
CA MET A 30 -3.94 39.83 -4.74
C MET A 30 -5.17 38.93 -4.55
N SER A 31 -5.42 38.46 -3.33
CA SER A 31 -6.45 37.47 -2.97
C SER A 31 -7.92 37.90 -3.16
N GLY A 32 -8.19 39.05 -3.80
CA GLY A 32 -9.54 39.59 -4.03
C GLY A 32 -9.72 40.32 -5.37
N MET A 33 -8.82 40.13 -6.34
CA MET A 33 -8.94 40.76 -7.65
C MET A 33 -9.90 40.00 -8.59
N PRO A 34 -10.48 40.67 -9.60
CA PRO A 34 -11.36 40.03 -10.56
C PRO A 34 -10.62 38.98 -11.42
N GLY A 35 -11.28 37.86 -11.73
CA GLY A 35 -10.67 36.63 -12.26
C GLY A 35 -9.97 36.71 -13.63
N TRP A 36 -9.88 37.88 -14.25
CA TRP A 36 -9.08 38.13 -15.45
C TRP A 36 -7.63 38.55 -15.12
N MET A 37 -7.33 38.85 -13.86
CA MET A 37 -5.99 39.23 -13.41
C MET A 37 -5.27 38.01 -12.79
N PRO A 38 -3.97 37.82 -13.02
CA PRO A 38 -3.24 36.71 -12.40
C PRO A 38 -3.28 36.86 -10.88
N HIS A 39 -3.64 35.78 -10.16
CA HIS A 39 -3.69 35.76 -8.69
C HIS A 39 -2.67 34.80 -8.08
N LYS A 40 -2.00 33.99 -8.91
CA LYS A 40 -1.03 32.99 -8.47
C LYS A 40 0.38 33.53 -8.68
N GLY A 41 1.11 33.74 -7.57
CA GLY A 41 2.53 34.00 -7.61
C GLY A 41 3.32 32.78 -8.08
N VAL A 42 4.61 32.97 -8.36
CA VAL A 42 5.55 31.90 -8.73
C VAL A 42 5.71 30.92 -7.57
N ASN A 43 5.72 29.63 -7.89
CA ASN A 43 5.96 28.58 -6.90
C ASN A 43 7.43 28.62 -6.48
N LEU A 44 7.65 28.99 -5.22
CA LEU A 44 8.97 29.03 -4.60
C LEU A 44 9.36 27.59 -4.20
N GLY A 45 10.53 27.16 -4.65
CA GLY A 45 11.10 25.86 -4.26
C GLY A 45 11.47 25.80 -2.78
N LEU A 46 11.89 24.61 -2.33
CA LEU A 46 12.25 24.32 -0.95
C LEU A 46 13.25 25.32 -0.34
N ASP A 47 14.26 25.72 -1.10
CA ASP A 47 15.33 26.61 -0.64
C ASP A 47 14.85 28.03 -0.33
N LEU A 48 13.74 28.46 -0.96
CA LEU A 48 13.20 29.82 -0.82
C LEU A 48 11.99 29.89 0.12
N ARG A 49 11.22 28.81 0.27
CA ARG A 49 10.04 28.75 1.15
C ARG A 49 10.30 28.02 2.47
N GLY A 50 11.41 27.29 2.58
CA GLY A 50 11.57 26.26 3.60
C GLY A 50 10.62 25.07 3.34
N GLY A 51 10.85 23.96 4.04
CA GLY A 51 10.03 22.76 3.90
C GLY A 51 10.78 21.49 4.30
N VAL A 52 10.23 20.35 3.88
CA VAL A 52 10.76 19.03 4.21
C VAL A 52 11.27 18.33 2.95
N TYR A 53 12.48 17.78 3.04
CA TYR A 53 13.07 16.87 2.06
C TYR A 53 13.24 15.50 2.72
N LEU A 54 12.60 14.46 2.17
CA LEU A 54 12.70 13.09 2.67
C LEU A 54 13.12 12.17 1.53
N MET A 55 14.12 11.33 1.80
CA MET A 55 14.52 10.24 0.93
C MET A 55 14.06 8.91 1.56
N MET A 56 13.31 8.14 0.79
CA MET A 56 12.85 6.81 1.17
C MET A 56 13.50 5.78 0.25
N GLU A 57 13.87 4.64 0.80
CA GLU A 57 14.48 3.52 0.08
C GLU A 57 13.60 2.29 0.24
N ILE A 58 13.42 1.54 -0.83
CA ILE A 58 12.65 0.30 -0.86
C ILE A 58 13.65 -0.85 -0.90
N GLU A 59 13.60 -1.74 0.08
CA GLU A 59 14.49 -2.89 0.12
C GLU A 59 14.06 -3.95 -0.93
N PRO A 60 14.88 -4.23 -1.96
CA PRO A 60 14.49 -5.14 -3.05
C PRO A 60 14.21 -6.57 -2.55
N ASP A 61 14.97 -7.03 -1.56
CA ASP A 61 14.80 -8.33 -0.92
C ASP A 61 13.41 -8.48 -0.30
N GLU A 62 12.91 -7.44 0.38
CA GLU A 62 11.57 -7.44 0.96
C GLU A 62 10.48 -7.45 -0.12
N VAL A 63 10.69 -6.72 -1.24
CA VAL A 63 9.74 -6.73 -2.36
C VAL A 63 9.63 -8.13 -2.96
N VAL A 64 10.76 -8.79 -3.19
CA VAL A 64 10.83 -10.16 -3.71
C VAL A 64 10.19 -11.13 -2.72
N ALA A 65 10.56 -11.09 -1.44
CA ALA A 65 10.00 -11.97 -0.41
C ALA A 65 8.48 -11.80 -0.27
N ASN A 66 7.99 -10.56 -0.27
CA ASN A 66 6.56 -10.28 -0.24
C ASN A 66 5.85 -10.82 -1.49
N ARG A 67 6.44 -10.68 -2.67
CA ARG A 67 5.89 -11.25 -3.91
C ARG A 67 5.83 -12.78 -3.85
N LEU A 68 6.89 -13.43 -3.37
CA LEU A 68 6.95 -14.87 -3.18
C LEU A 68 5.94 -15.37 -2.14
N SER A 69 5.67 -14.59 -1.09
CA SER A 69 4.63 -14.91 -0.10
C SER A 69 3.22 -14.91 -0.69
N VAL A 70 2.95 -13.99 -1.63
CA VAL A 70 1.69 -13.95 -2.39
C VAL A 70 1.61 -15.17 -3.30
N LEU A 71 2.69 -15.43 -4.05
CA LEU A 71 2.79 -16.60 -4.92
C LEU A 71 2.61 -17.90 -4.14
N ALA A 72 3.19 -18.05 -2.96
CA ALA A 72 3.06 -19.23 -2.11
C ALA A 72 1.59 -19.56 -1.80
N ARG A 73 0.75 -18.55 -1.58
CA ARG A 73 -0.70 -18.72 -1.38
C ARG A 73 -1.38 -19.19 -2.66
N ASP A 74 -1.06 -18.57 -3.79
CA ASP A 74 -1.63 -18.93 -5.10
C ASP A 74 -1.24 -20.34 -5.52
N VAL A 75 0.02 -20.72 -5.28
CA VAL A 75 0.56 -22.07 -5.46
C VAL A 75 -0.18 -23.07 -4.57
N SER A 76 -0.28 -22.79 -3.28
CA SER A 76 -0.99 -23.65 -2.33
C SER A 76 -2.45 -23.87 -2.74
N SER A 77 -3.12 -22.81 -3.23
CA SER A 77 -4.50 -22.87 -3.71
C SER A 77 -4.63 -23.66 -5.02
N ASN A 78 -3.76 -23.43 -6.00
CA ASN A 78 -3.82 -24.10 -7.30
C ASN A 78 -3.46 -25.60 -7.20
N LEU A 79 -2.43 -25.94 -6.43
CA LEU A 79 -2.02 -27.32 -6.23
C LEU A 79 -3.06 -28.12 -5.43
N ARG A 80 -3.82 -27.46 -4.53
CA ARG A 80 -4.91 -28.12 -3.81
C ARG A 80 -6.02 -28.62 -4.75
N GLY A 81 -6.21 -27.97 -5.90
CA GLY A 81 -7.21 -28.35 -6.91
C GLY A 81 -8.66 -28.32 -6.38
N THR A 82 -9.61 -28.67 -7.25
CA THR A 82 -11.05 -28.72 -6.91
C THR A 82 -11.51 -30.14 -6.57
N SER A 83 -10.83 -31.16 -7.08
CA SER A 83 -11.16 -32.58 -6.87
C SER A 83 -10.12 -33.28 -5.99
N VAL A 84 -10.58 -34.25 -5.18
CA VAL A 84 -9.73 -35.03 -4.26
C VAL A 84 -8.65 -35.83 -4.99
N SER A 85 -8.95 -36.32 -6.20
CA SER A 85 -8.00 -37.07 -7.06
C SER A 85 -6.96 -36.16 -7.73
N ASP A 86 -7.24 -34.86 -7.82
CA ASP A 86 -6.42 -33.88 -8.52
C ASP A 86 -5.57 -33.02 -7.58
N ARG A 87 -5.66 -33.32 -6.28
CA ARG A 87 -5.09 -32.53 -5.19
C ARG A 87 -3.64 -32.94 -4.91
N LEU A 88 -2.74 -31.99 -5.05
CA LEU A 88 -1.34 -32.09 -4.68
C LEU A 88 -1.13 -31.42 -3.32
N TYR A 89 -0.95 -32.26 -2.30
CA TYR A 89 -0.65 -31.82 -0.94
C TYR A 89 0.74 -31.21 -0.93
N ASN A 90 0.83 -29.98 -0.44
CA ASN A 90 2.07 -29.22 -0.45
C ASN A 90 2.21 -28.40 0.83
N GLU A 91 3.45 -28.15 1.19
CA GLU A 91 3.87 -27.16 2.16
C GLU A 91 4.72 -26.14 1.43
N THR A 92 4.35 -24.86 1.55
CA THR A 92 5.07 -23.75 0.96
C THR A 92 5.79 -22.96 2.05
N LYS A 93 7.06 -22.66 1.83
CA LYS A 93 7.88 -21.87 2.75
C LYS A 93 8.76 -20.90 1.95
N VAL A 94 8.68 -19.62 2.29
CA VAL A 94 9.61 -18.60 1.78
C VAL A 94 10.86 -18.61 2.66
N VAL A 95 12.03 -18.76 2.05
CA VAL A 95 13.33 -18.75 2.72
C VAL A 95 14.21 -17.75 1.97
N GLY A 96 14.39 -16.56 2.56
CA GLY A 96 15.10 -15.46 1.90
C GLY A 96 14.41 -15.07 0.58
N ARG A 97 15.11 -15.30 -0.53
CA ARG A 97 14.69 -14.96 -1.90
C ARG A 97 14.11 -16.15 -2.68
N ASP A 98 13.93 -17.28 -2.03
CA ASP A 98 13.42 -18.50 -2.64
C ASP A 98 12.13 -18.95 -1.99
N LEU A 99 11.21 -19.45 -2.81
CA LEU A 99 10.01 -20.15 -2.38
C LEU A 99 10.23 -21.65 -2.56
N ILE A 100 10.26 -22.36 -1.44
CA ILE A 100 10.36 -23.82 -1.39
C ILE A 100 8.95 -24.39 -1.34
N VAL A 101 8.63 -25.25 -2.30
CA VAL A 101 7.37 -25.99 -2.39
C VAL A 101 7.68 -27.47 -2.21
N LYS A 102 7.29 -28.02 -1.07
CA LYS A 102 7.49 -29.44 -0.75
C LYS A 102 6.18 -30.19 -0.89
N LEU A 103 6.16 -31.27 -1.67
CA LEU A 103 5.01 -32.16 -1.78
C LEU A 103 4.96 -33.11 -0.59
N THR A 104 3.84 -33.15 0.12
CA THR A 104 3.72 -33.90 1.39
C THR A 104 3.15 -35.31 1.23
N ARG A 105 2.57 -35.63 0.06
CA ARG A 105 1.97 -36.95 -0.18
C ARG A 105 2.56 -37.61 -1.43
N PRO A 106 3.26 -38.76 -1.28
CA PRO A 106 3.64 -39.59 -2.42
C PRO A 106 2.43 -40.37 -2.96
N ASN A 107 2.52 -40.78 -4.22
CA ASN A 107 1.56 -41.68 -4.87
C ASN A 107 1.71 -43.13 -4.36
N ASP A 108 0.81 -44.01 -4.80
CA ASP A 108 0.81 -45.46 -4.49
C ASP A 108 2.12 -46.17 -4.91
N ASP A 109 2.87 -45.60 -5.86
CA ASP A 109 4.18 -46.07 -6.33
C ASP A 109 5.37 -45.49 -5.56
N GLY A 110 5.12 -44.66 -4.53
CA GLY A 110 6.15 -43.98 -3.75
C GLY A 110 6.78 -42.77 -4.44
N THR A 111 6.34 -42.41 -5.64
CA THR A 111 6.85 -41.24 -6.37
C THR A 111 6.01 -40.00 -6.08
N PHE A 112 6.64 -38.83 -6.13
CA PHE A 112 5.93 -37.55 -6.03
C PHE A 112 5.65 -37.02 -7.43
N ARG A 113 4.46 -36.46 -7.65
CA ARG A 113 4.02 -35.86 -8.94
C ARG A 113 4.67 -34.48 -9.18
N THR A 114 5.97 -34.33 -8.94
CA THR A 114 6.71 -33.05 -9.06
C THR A 114 6.68 -32.49 -10.49
N ALA A 115 6.80 -33.32 -11.52
CA ALA A 115 6.70 -32.89 -12.91
C ALA A 115 5.32 -32.29 -13.25
N GLU A 116 4.25 -32.86 -12.70
CA GLU A 116 2.91 -32.33 -12.90
C GLU A 116 2.66 -31.06 -12.09
N ALA A 117 3.16 -31.02 -10.85
CA ALA A 117 3.15 -29.80 -10.05
C ALA A 117 3.85 -28.68 -10.82
N LEU A 118 5.07 -28.90 -11.32
CA LEU A 118 5.81 -27.93 -12.12
C LEU A 118 4.99 -27.45 -13.33
N LYS A 119 4.40 -28.37 -14.11
CA LYS A 119 3.56 -28.01 -15.26
C LYS A 119 2.34 -27.15 -14.88
N ARG A 120 1.76 -27.34 -13.69
CA ARG A 120 0.67 -26.47 -13.18
C ARG A 120 1.19 -25.10 -12.75
N LEU A 121 2.35 -25.06 -12.11
CA LEU A 121 2.99 -23.83 -11.66
C LEU A 121 3.46 -22.97 -12.84
N GLU A 122 3.95 -23.59 -13.91
CA GLU A 122 4.32 -22.89 -15.14
C GLU A 122 3.12 -22.17 -15.77
N LYS A 123 1.89 -22.67 -15.61
CA LYS A 123 0.68 -21.96 -16.06
C LYS A 123 0.40 -20.69 -15.25
N LEU A 124 0.91 -20.60 -14.03
CA LEU A 124 0.84 -19.39 -13.19
C LEU A 124 1.96 -18.40 -13.51
N ASN A 125 2.99 -18.85 -14.23
CA ASN A 125 4.13 -18.03 -14.62
C ASN A 125 3.78 -17.20 -15.86
N GLY A 126 3.15 -16.05 -15.63
CA GLY A 126 2.90 -15.07 -16.67
C GLY A 126 4.19 -14.37 -17.14
N PRO A 127 4.21 -13.82 -18.36
CA PRO A 127 5.34 -13.03 -18.84
C PRO A 127 5.49 -11.72 -18.03
N VAL A 128 6.74 -11.31 -17.79
CA VAL A 128 7.08 -10.02 -17.18
C VAL A 128 6.54 -8.89 -18.07
N GLY A 129 5.81 -7.96 -17.46
CA GLY A 129 5.28 -6.77 -18.15
C GLY A 129 4.14 -7.05 -19.15
N GLY A 130 3.55 -8.25 -19.16
CA GLY A 130 2.40 -8.57 -20.03
C GLY A 130 2.75 -8.70 -21.52
N VAL A 131 4.04 -8.67 -21.88
CA VAL A 131 4.50 -8.83 -23.25
C VAL A 131 4.56 -10.32 -23.60
N ILE A 132 3.82 -10.72 -24.63
CA ILE A 132 3.86 -12.10 -25.13
C ILE A 132 5.28 -12.41 -25.61
N GLY A 133 5.93 -13.40 -25.00
CA GLY A 133 7.33 -13.76 -25.28
C GLY A 133 8.38 -13.01 -24.44
N GLY A 134 7.97 -12.20 -23.46
CA GLY A 134 8.87 -11.59 -22.48
C GLY A 134 9.50 -12.60 -21.52
N ALA A 135 10.50 -12.15 -20.75
CA ALA A 135 11.12 -12.95 -19.69
C ALA A 135 10.08 -13.51 -18.72
N LYS A 136 10.30 -14.72 -18.21
CA LYS A 136 9.43 -15.33 -17.20
C LYS A 136 9.52 -14.55 -15.88
N MET A 137 8.41 -14.45 -15.16
CA MET A 137 8.34 -13.76 -13.87
C MET A 137 9.09 -14.50 -12.76
N TYR A 138 9.09 -15.83 -12.86
CA TYR A 138 9.73 -16.71 -11.90
C TYR A 138 10.57 -17.74 -12.64
N ASP A 139 11.68 -18.13 -12.01
CA ASP A 139 12.39 -19.35 -12.38
C ASP A 139 11.92 -20.48 -11.46
N MET A 140 11.77 -21.69 -12.01
CA MET A 140 11.20 -22.82 -11.29
C MET A 140 12.01 -24.07 -11.60
N GLU A 141 12.63 -24.63 -10.57
CA GLU A 141 13.49 -25.80 -10.70
C GLU A 141 13.09 -26.91 -9.73
N ILE A 142 13.24 -28.15 -10.17
CA ILE A 142 13.05 -29.32 -9.32
C ILE A 142 14.39 -29.59 -8.64
N THR A 143 14.49 -29.25 -7.35
CA THR A 143 15.71 -29.41 -6.57
C THR A 143 15.78 -30.76 -5.87
N GLY A 144 14.66 -31.46 -5.72
CA GLY A 144 14.60 -32.77 -5.06
C GLY A 144 13.43 -33.64 -5.52
N PRO A 145 13.34 -34.89 -5.03
CA PRO A 145 12.30 -35.84 -5.44
C PRO A 145 10.89 -35.34 -5.11
N ASP A 146 10.72 -34.52 -4.07
CA ASP A 146 9.47 -33.96 -3.60
C ASP A 146 9.47 -32.42 -3.55
N THR A 147 10.56 -31.76 -3.98
CA THR A 147 10.81 -30.35 -3.69
C THR A 147 11.03 -29.55 -4.97
N ILE A 148 10.30 -28.45 -5.10
CA ILE A 148 10.41 -27.45 -6.17
C ILE A 148 10.86 -26.14 -5.54
N THR A 149 11.88 -25.52 -6.11
CA THR A 149 12.37 -24.21 -5.70
C THR A 149 11.96 -23.19 -6.75
N ILE A 150 11.38 -22.08 -6.30
CA ILE A 150 10.93 -20.98 -7.15
C ILE A 150 11.71 -19.73 -6.74
N SER A 151 12.39 -19.11 -7.69
CA SER A 151 13.17 -17.88 -7.48
C SER A 151 12.72 -16.79 -8.46
N VAL A 152 13.14 -15.55 -8.21
CA VAL A 152 12.86 -14.40 -9.08
C VAL A 152 14.15 -14.06 -9.84
N PRO A 153 14.18 -14.15 -11.18
CA PRO A 153 15.34 -13.76 -11.97
C PRO A 153 15.54 -12.24 -11.94
N GLN A 154 16.79 -11.78 -12.12
CA GLN A 154 17.18 -10.36 -12.00
C GLN A 154 16.34 -9.42 -12.89
N ALA A 155 16.01 -9.83 -14.11
CA ALA A 155 15.17 -9.02 -15.02
C ALA A 155 13.73 -8.83 -14.51
N ALA A 156 13.18 -9.83 -13.81
CA ALA A 156 11.85 -9.73 -13.19
C ALA A 156 11.90 -8.90 -11.90
N GLU A 157 13.01 -8.95 -11.16
CA GLU A 157 13.23 -8.15 -9.96
C GLU A 157 13.20 -6.65 -10.26
N GLU A 158 13.95 -6.17 -11.27
CA GLU A 158 13.94 -4.74 -11.63
C GLU A 158 12.52 -4.23 -11.93
N SER A 159 11.72 -5.06 -12.61
CA SER A 159 10.32 -4.76 -12.89
C SER A 159 9.47 -4.73 -11.62
N LEU A 160 9.66 -5.68 -10.71
CA LEU A 160 8.98 -5.73 -9.42
C LEU A 160 9.30 -4.53 -8.53
N VAL A 161 10.58 -4.14 -8.45
CA VAL A 161 11.01 -2.98 -7.67
C VAL A 161 10.43 -1.71 -8.28
N LYS A 162 10.44 -1.56 -9.61
CA LYS A 162 9.82 -0.43 -10.30
C LYS A 162 8.31 -0.33 -10.04
N ASP A 163 7.59 -1.45 -10.09
CA ASP A 163 6.17 -1.50 -9.78
C ASP A 163 5.89 -1.17 -8.30
N ALA A 164 6.73 -1.70 -7.40
CA ALA A 164 6.66 -1.40 -5.97
C ALA A 164 6.91 0.08 -5.70
N LEU A 165 7.86 0.70 -6.40
CA LEU A 165 8.17 2.13 -6.33
C LEU A 165 6.96 2.97 -6.75
N ALA A 166 6.37 2.68 -7.92
CA ALA A 166 5.19 3.39 -8.40
C ALA A 166 3.98 3.26 -7.44
N LYS A 167 3.78 2.06 -6.88
CA LYS A 167 2.73 1.82 -5.89
C LYS A 167 2.99 2.58 -4.59
N THR A 168 4.23 2.60 -4.13
CA THR A 168 4.66 3.33 -2.93
C THR A 168 4.46 4.82 -3.12
N MET A 169 4.86 5.40 -4.25
CA MET A 169 4.58 6.81 -4.57
C MET A 169 3.08 7.14 -4.50
N THR A 170 2.22 6.23 -4.99
CA THR A 170 0.76 6.40 -4.91
C THR A 170 0.27 6.38 -3.46
N ILE A 171 0.79 5.47 -2.64
CA ILE A 171 0.44 5.37 -1.20
C ILE A 171 0.92 6.62 -0.46
N VAL A 172 2.17 7.03 -0.66
CA VAL A 172 2.77 8.21 -0.05
C VAL A 172 1.96 9.45 -0.42
N ARG A 173 1.61 9.64 -1.70
CA ARG A 173 0.78 10.76 -2.13
C ARG A 173 -0.55 10.81 -1.39
N ARG A 174 -1.27 9.70 -1.31
CA ARG A 174 -2.56 9.62 -0.58
C ARG A 174 -2.43 9.89 0.91
N ARG A 175 -1.27 9.57 1.49
CA ARG A 175 -0.98 9.75 2.92
C ARG A 175 -0.63 11.20 3.25
N VAL A 176 0.22 11.83 2.44
CA VAL A 176 0.74 13.18 2.70
C VAL A 176 -0.24 14.26 2.23
N ASP A 177 -0.92 14.04 1.10
CA ASP A 177 -1.84 15.01 0.50
C ASP A 177 -3.14 14.31 0.04
N PRO A 178 -4.02 13.93 0.97
CA PRO A 178 -5.28 13.26 0.65
C PRO A 178 -6.20 14.13 -0.22
N ASP A 179 -6.15 15.46 -0.04
CA ASP A 179 -7.00 16.42 -0.72
C ASP A 179 -6.44 16.85 -2.09
N GLY A 180 -5.18 16.54 -2.39
CA GLY A 180 -4.53 16.90 -3.67
C GLY A 180 -4.27 18.40 -3.84
N VAL A 181 -4.31 19.16 -2.73
CA VAL A 181 -4.21 20.63 -2.73
C VAL A 181 -2.76 21.08 -2.48
N SER A 182 -1.93 20.19 -1.95
CA SER A 182 -0.56 20.51 -1.57
C SER A 182 0.39 20.38 -2.76
N GLU A 183 1.36 21.30 -2.87
CA GLU A 183 2.38 21.28 -3.94
C GLU A 183 3.51 20.28 -3.65
N ILE A 184 3.18 19.03 -3.28
CA ILE A 184 4.16 17.99 -2.96
C ILE A 184 4.76 17.37 -4.23
N SER A 185 6.09 17.26 -4.26
CA SER A 185 6.83 16.57 -5.32
C SER A 185 7.23 15.18 -4.87
N LEU A 186 6.94 14.17 -5.70
CA LEU A 186 7.34 12.78 -5.48
C LEU A 186 8.05 12.31 -6.73
N THR A 187 9.36 12.07 -6.63
CA THR A 187 10.20 11.72 -7.77
C THR A 187 11.00 10.46 -7.48
N PRO A 188 11.00 9.47 -8.38
CA PRO A 188 11.92 8.33 -8.27
C PRO A 188 13.37 8.79 -8.41
N GLN A 189 14.26 8.24 -7.59
CA GLN A 189 15.70 8.44 -7.67
C GLN A 189 16.39 7.08 -7.78
N GLY A 190 17.11 6.84 -8.89
CA GLY A 190 17.73 5.54 -9.12
C GLY A 190 16.69 4.42 -9.33
N THR A 191 16.96 3.24 -8.78
CA THR A 191 16.15 2.02 -9.01
C THR A 191 15.13 1.78 -7.89
N ASP A 192 15.43 2.20 -6.67
CA ASP A 192 14.76 1.79 -5.44
C ASP A 192 14.45 2.94 -4.46
N ARG A 193 14.78 4.20 -4.81
CA ARG A 193 14.57 5.35 -3.93
C ARG A 193 13.51 6.30 -4.43
N ILE A 194 12.87 7.00 -3.49
CA ILE A 194 11.86 8.02 -3.74
C ILE A 194 12.26 9.28 -2.96
N ILE A 195 12.35 10.40 -3.67
CA ILE A 195 12.46 11.73 -3.07
C ILE A 195 11.04 12.29 -2.88
N LEU A 196 10.75 12.71 -1.66
CA LEU A 196 9.58 13.51 -1.30
C LEU A 196 10.03 14.92 -0.93
N GLU A 197 9.51 15.91 -1.63
CA GLU A 197 9.69 17.32 -1.30
C GLU A 197 8.33 17.92 -0.96
N ALA A 198 8.23 18.49 0.24
CA ALA A 198 7.03 19.17 0.74
C ALA A 198 7.38 20.63 1.09
N PRO A 199 7.27 21.56 0.11
CA PRO A 199 7.49 22.98 0.35
C PRO A 199 6.47 23.54 1.35
N GLY A 200 6.91 24.36 2.29
CA GLY A 200 6.03 24.97 3.29
C GLY A 200 5.56 24.04 4.42
N GLU A 201 5.99 22.77 4.45
CA GLU A 201 5.78 21.91 5.61
C GLU A 201 6.83 22.24 6.71
N PRO A 202 6.40 22.63 7.92
CA PRO A 202 7.34 23.05 8.97
C PRO A 202 7.93 21.89 9.79
N ASP A 203 7.28 20.71 9.82
CA ASP A 203 7.66 19.61 10.70
C ASP A 203 8.01 18.32 9.92
N PRO A 204 9.31 17.98 9.75
CA PRO A 204 9.72 16.72 9.12
C PRO A 204 9.34 15.49 9.94
N GLN A 205 9.23 15.62 11.27
CA GLN A 205 8.92 14.50 12.14
C GLN A 205 7.46 14.09 12.02
N ARG A 206 6.56 15.03 11.80
CA ARG A 206 5.16 14.75 11.46
C ARG A 206 5.04 13.89 10.20
N LEU A 207 5.71 14.30 9.11
CA LEU A 207 5.70 13.54 7.85
C LEU A 207 6.33 12.17 8.04
N LYS A 208 7.48 12.08 8.72
CA LYS A 208 8.11 10.80 9.05
C LYS A 208 7.15 9.89 9.82
N ASN A 209 6.51 10.39 10.87
CA ASN A 209 5.55 9.61 11.66
C ASN A 209 4.34 9.15 10.83
N LEU A 210 3.84 10.00 9.94
CA LEU A 210 2.72 9.67 9.06
C LEU A 210 3.10 8.56 8.06
N LEU A 211 4.34 8.59 7.56
CA LEU A 211 4.86 7.61 6.61
C LEU A 211 5.30 6.30 7.28
N SER A 212 5.90 6.37 8.47
CA SER A 212 6.37 5.22 9.24
C SER A 212 5.26 4.48 9.99
N ARG A 213 4.06 5.04 10.09
CA ARG A 213 2.91 4.31 10.65
C ARG A 213 2.52 3.18 9.71
N ASP A 214 2.68 1.96 10.22
CA ASP A 214 2.09 0.78 9.63
C ASP A 214 0.58 0.89 9.75
N GLY A 215 -0.12 1.17 8.65
CA GLY A 215 -1.59 1.28 8.63
C GLY A 215 -2.27 -0.09 8.73
N ARG A 216 -1.86 -0.90 9.71
CA ARG A 216 -2.36 -2.27 9.92
C ARG A 216 -3.70 -2.17 10.60
N MET A 217 -4.75 -2.16 9.77
CA MET A 217 -6.10 -2.30 10.26
C MET A 217 -6.42 -3.78 10.48
N THR A 218 -6.88 -4.12 11.68
CA THR A 218 -7.36 -5.45 12.03
C THR A 218 -8.77 -5.37 12.63
N PHE A 219 -9.56 -6.42 12.40
CA PHE A 219 -10.88 -6.56 12.99
C PHE A 219 -10.89 -7.78 13.88
N ASN A 220 -11.19 -7.56 15.15
CA ASN A 220 -10.97 -8.51 16.22
C ASN A 220 -12.26 -8.70 17.01
N LEU A 221 -12.55 -9.93 17.41
CA LEU A 221 -13.62 -10.19 18.37
C LEU A 221 -13.24 -9.67 19.74
N VAL A 222 -14.25 -9.21 20.47
CA VAL A 222 -14.08 -8.61 21.79
C VAL A 222 -14.74 -9.48 22.85
N GLU A 223 -14.07 -9.60 24.00
CA GLU A 223 -14.66 -10.05 25.25
C GLU A 223 -15.05 -8.81 26.07
N SER A 224 -16.36 -8.65 26.32
CA SER A 224 -16.91 -7.50 27.03
C SER A 224 -17.34 -7.81 28.47
N SER A 225 -17.07 -9.02 28.97
CA SER A 225 -17.41 -9.39 30.35
C SER A 225 -16.72 -8.48 31.38
N PRO A 226 -17.47 -7.73 32.22
CA PRO A 226 -16.89 -6.83 33.21
C PRO A 226 -15.96 -7.53 34.21
N SER A 227 -16.25 -8.79 34.56
CA SER A 227 -15.42 -9.57 35.49
C SER A 227 -14.06 -9.93 34.88
N GLU A 228 -14.01 -10.23 33.58
CA GLU A 228 -12.76 -10.55 32.89
C GLU A 228 -11.91 -9.29 32.70
N ILE A 229 -12.53 -8.17 32.34
CA ILE A 229 -11.84 -6.88 32.20
C ILE A 229 -11.22 -6.47 33.54
N ALA A 230 -11.97 -6.55 34.64
CA ALA A 230 -11.47 -6.22 35.97
C ALA A 230 -10.30 -7.13 36.41
N ARG A 231 -10.35 -8.43 36.09
CA ARG A 231 -9.24 -9.37 36.36
C ARG A 231 -7.97 -9.00 35.61
N VAL A 232 -8.08 -8.66 34.32
CA VAL A 232 -6.92 -8.27 33.50
C VAL A 232 -6.35 -6.94 33.99
N GLN A 233 -7.20 -5.99 34.36
CA GLN A 233 -6.79 -4.73 34.98
C GLN A 233 -6.09 -4.93 36.33
N ALA A 234 -6.48 -5.96 37.09
CA ALA A 234 -5.83 -6.36 38.34
C ALA A 234 -4.51 -7.14 38.13
N GLY A 235 -4.03 -7.28 36.88
CA GLY A 235 -2.75 -7.89 36.54
C GLY A 235 -2.79 -9.38 36.22
N VAL A 236 -3.98 -10.00 36.08
CA VAL A 236 -4.12 -11.40 35.68
C VAL A 236 -4.45 -11.48 34.17
N PRO A 237 -3.47 -11.74 33.29
CA PRO A 237 -3.70 -11.73 31.85
C PRO A 237 -4.65 -12.86 31.42
N LYS A 238 -5.45 -12.60 30.38
CA LYS A 238 -6.27 -13.62 29.71
C LYS A 238 -5.52 -14.06 28.45
N SER A 239 -5.21 -15.35 28.34
CA SER A 239 -4.48 -15.89 27.18
C SER A 239 -5.22 -15.60 25.87
N GLY A 240 -4.51 -15.07 24.89
CA GLY A 240 -5.05 -14.76 23.56
C GLY A 240 -5.85 -13.45 23.49
N TYR A 241 -5.81 -12.62 24.53
CA TYR A 241 -6.45 -11.31 24.58
C TYR A 241 -5.51 -10.26 25.17
N HIS A 242 -5.59 -9.05 24.63
CA HIS A 242 -4.93 -7.87 25.17
C HIS A 242 -5.96 -6.79 25.50
N LEU A 243 -5.64 -5.97 26.49
CA LEU A 243 -6.51 -4.88 26.93
C LEU A 243 -6.25 -3.65 26.05
N LEU A 244 -7.26 -3.22 25.30
CA LEU A 244 -7.27 -1.96 24.59
C LEU A 244 -8.36 -1.04 25.15
N SER A 245 -8.19 0.26 25.02
CA SER A 245 -9.21 1.22 25.41
C SER A 245 -9.74 1.92 24.16
N GLY A 246 -11.04 1.75 23.90
CA GLY A 246 -11.70 2.44 22.80
C GLY A 246 -11.99 3.91 23.15
N PRO A 247 -12.08 4.82 22.15
CA PRO A 247 -12.34 6.24 22.39
C PRO A 247 -13.65 6.52 23.13
N GLU A 248 -14.70 5.75 22.81
CA GLU A 248 -16.04 5.91 23.39
C GLU A 248 -16.47 4.70 24.25
N SER A 249 -15.92 3.52 23.96
CA SER A 249 -16.34 2.25 24.60
C SER A 249 -15.62 1.92 25.91
N GLY A 250 -14.53 2.64 26.22
CA GLY A 250 -13.69 2.32 27.37
C GLY A 250 -12.86 1.04 27.19
N PRO A 251 -12.41 0.41 28.29
CA PRO A 251 -11.52 -0.76 28.26
C PRO A 251 -12.24 -2.00 27.73
N LEU A 252 -11.63 -2.66 26.75
CA LEU A 252 -12.12 -3.85 26.07
C LEU A 252 -11.01 -4.89 25.97
N LEU A 253 -11.35 -6.16 26.16
CA LEU A 253 -10.44 -7.26 25.89
C LEU A 253 -10.56 -7.67 24.42
N VAL A 254 -9.54 -7.33 23.65
CA VAL A 254 -9.49 -7.58 22.21
C VAL A 254 -8.69 -8.84 21.96
N ARG A 255 -9.21 -9.74 21.12
CA ARG A 255 -8.54 -11.00 20.82
C ARG A 255 -7.32 -10.77 19.93
N ASP A 256 -6.21 -11.46 20.22
CA ASP A 256 -4.93 -11.27 19.53
C ASP A 256 -4.96 -11.74 18.06
N ILE A 257 -5.74 -12.77 17.77
CA ILE A 257 -5.87 -13.32 16.42
C ILE A 257 -6.98 -12.56 15.67
N PRO A 258 -6.63 -11.82 14.60
CA PRO A 258 -7.60 -11.03 13.85
C PRO A 258 -8.49 -11.91 12.97
N GLU A 259 -9.77 -11.53 12.86
CA GLU A 259 -10.74 -12.18 11.96
C GLU A 259 -10.61 -11.64 10.54
N ILE A 260 -10.38 -10.33 10.41
CA ILE A 260 -10.13 -9.63 9.15
C ILE A 260 -8.87 -8.79 9.28
N VAL A 261 -8.03 -8.81 8.26
CA VAL A 261 -6.80 -8.00 8.18
C VAL A 261 -6.86 -7.03 7.01
N GLY A 262 -5.97 -6.03 6.98
CA GLY A 262 -5.91 -5.05 5.89
C GLY A 262 -5.85 -5.65 4.47
N SER A 263 -5.22 -6.82 4.28
CA SER A 263 -5.18 -7.50 2.98
C SER A 263 -6.53 -8.04 2.50
N ASP A 264 -7.50 -8.19 3.41
CA ASP A 264 -8.88 -8.60 3.10
C ASP A 264 -9.75 -7.41 2.63
N ILE A 265 -9.21 -6.18 2.63
CA ILE A 265 -9.89 -4.95 2.27
C ILE A 265 -9.54 -4.56 0.84
N ALA A 266 -10.56 -4.40 0.00
CA ALA A 266 -10.42 -3.96 -1.39
C ALA A 266 -10.31 -2.44 -1.50
N ASN A 267 -11.05 -1.68 -0.68
CA ASN A 267 -11.01 -0.22 -0.67
C ASN A 267 -11.43 0.33 0.70
N ALA A 268 -10.94 1.50 1.08
CA ALA A 268 -11.42 2.28 2.21
C ALA A 268 -11.41 3.76 1.84
N ALA A 269 -12.47 4.48 2.15
CA ALA A 269 -12.61 5.90 1.85
C ALA A 269 -13.35 6.61 2.99
N GLN A 270 -12.99 7.87 3.21
CA GLN A 270 -13.81 8.75 4.04
C GLN A 270 -15.13 9.04 3.30
N SER A 271 -16.21 9.08 4.06
CA SER A 271 -17.54 9.43 3.61
C SER A 271 -18.22 10.24 4.71
N PHE A 272 -19.45 10.68 4.45
CA PHE A 272 -20.28 11.35 5.44
C PHE A 272 -21.57 10.56 5.61
N ASP A 273 -22.03 10.43 6.85
CA ASP A 273 -23.35 9.87 7.12
C ASP A 273 -24.46 10.87 6.74
N GLU A 274 -25.73 10.45 6.85
CA GLU A 274 -26.89 11.30 6.54
C GLU A 274 -26.97 12.57 7.41
N ARG A 275 -26.22 12.62 8.52
CA ARG A 275 -26.14 13.76 9.44
C ARG A 275 -24.86 14.58 9.22
N ASN A 276 -24.18 14.37 8.09
CA ASN A 276 -22.93 15.03 7.71
C ASN A 276 -21.79 14.79 8.72
N ARG A 277 -21.79 13.65 9.43
CA ARG A 277 -20.69 13.25 10.30
C ARG A 277 -19.69 12.41 9.50
N PRO A 278 -18.38 12.65 9.67
CA PRO A 278 -17.35 11.88 8.97
C PRO A 278 -17.41 10.41 9.40
N GLN A 279 -17.38 9.51 8.42
CA GLN A 279 -17.31 8.06 8.63
C GLN A 279 -16.32 7.44 7.65
N ILE A 280 -15.86 6.22 7.94
CA ILE A 280 -15.01 5.45 7.04
C ILE A 280 -15.85 4.33 6.43
N THR A 281 -15.99 4.36 5.11
CA THR A 281 -16.61 3.28 4.35
C THR A 281 -15.53 2.39 3.77
N PHE A 282 -15.59 1.10 4.05
CA PHE A 282 -14.68 0.13 3.47
C PHE A 282 -15.44 -0.94 2.67
N ARG A 283 -14.77 -1.47 1.66
CA ARG A 283 -15.22 -2.58 0.83
C ARG A 283 -14.26 -3.73 0.99
N LEU A 284 -14.77 -4.89 1.36
CA LEU A 284 -13.98 -6.12 1.45
C LEU A 284 -13.76 -6.72 0.05
N ASN A 285 -12.66 -7.44 -0.13
CA ASN A 285 -12.46 -8.30 -1.30
C ASN A 285 -13.26 -9.61 -1.14
N THR A 286 -13.29 -10.47 -2.16
CA THR A 286 -14.09 -11.70 -2.13
C THR A 286 -13.73 -12.63 -0.97
N ALA A 287 -12.44 -12.77 -0.65
CA ALA A 287 -11.97 -13.60 0.45
C ALA A 287 -12.36 -13.01 1.82
N GLY A 288 -12.15 -11.69 1.99
CA GLY A 288 -12.52 -10.93 3.17
C GLY A 288 -14.02 -10.93 3.44
N ALA A 289 -14.84 -10.76 2.39
CA ALA A 289 -16.29 -10.79 2.50
C ALA A 289 -16.80 -12.14 3.02
N ARG A 290 -16.21 -13.25 2.57
CA ARG A 290 -16.55 -14.59 3.05
C ARG A 290 -16.18 -14.78 4.52
N LYS A 291 -14.96 -14.43 4.92
CA LYS A 291 -14.52 -14.48 6.32
C LYS A 291 -15.46 -13.65 7.20
N PHE A 292 -15.71 -12.40 6.81
CA PHE A 292 -16.55 -11.48 7.57
C PHE A 292 -17.99 -12.00 7.71
N TYR A 293 -18.55 -12.59 6.65
CA TYR A 293 -19.86 -13.25 6.71
C TYR A 293 -19.87 -14.42 7.71
N GLU A 294 -18.88 -15.31 7.67
CA GLU A 294 -18.79 -16.45 8.59
C GLU A 294 -18.60 -15.97 10.05
N THR A 295 -17.73 -14.99 10.28
CA THR A 295 -17.48 -14.41 11.61
C THR A 295 -18.73 -13.73 12.17
N THR A 296 -19.40 -12.86 11.42
CA THR A 296 -20.57 -12.10 11.89
C THR A 296 -21.80 -12.98 12.11
N ARG A 297 -22.00 -13.98 11.25
CA ARG A 297 -23.07 -14.99 11.42
C ARG A 297 -22.97 -15.74 12.75
N ASN A 298 -21.76 -16.07 13.18
CA ASN A 298 -21.53 -16.85 14.41
C ASN A 298 -21.40 -15.97 15.68
N ASN A 299 -21.34 -14.65 15.54
CA ASN A 299 -21.07 -13.72 16.64
C ASN A 299 -22.06 -12.53 16.68
N THR A 300 -23.31 -12.76 16.27
CA THR A 300 -24.36 -11.75 16.34
C THR A 300 -24.56 -11.26 17.77
N GLY A 301 -24.63 -9.93 17.96
CA GLY A 301 -24.79 -9.29 19.27
C GLY A 301 -23.50 -9.13 20.09
N LYS A 302 -22.36 -9.65 19.62
CA LYS A 302 -21.05 -9.42 20.24
C LYS A 302 -20.38 -8.18 19.66
N LEU A 303 -19.52 -7.55 20.48
CA LEU A 303 -18.71 -6.42 20.04
C LEU A 303 -17.62 -6.88 19.05
N PHE A 304 -17.34 -6.02 18.08
CA PHE A 304 -16.33 -6.22 17.05
C PHE A 304 -15.42 -5.00 17.02
N ALA A 305 -14.18 -5.16 17.46
CA ALA A 305 -13.22 -4.08 17.54
C ALA A 305 -12.52 -3.90 16.19
N ILE A 306 -12.39 -2.65 15.77
CA ILE A 306 -11.53 -2.25 14.66
C ILE A 306 -10.30 -1.61 15.30
N VAL A 307 -9.14 -2.24 15.14
CA VAL A 307 -7.86 -1.78 15.70
C VAL A 307 -7.00 -1.27 14.55
N LEU A 308 -6.46 -0.07 14.73
CA LEU A 308 -5.52 0.57 13.81
C LEU A 308 -4.30 0.99 14.63
N ASP A 309 -3.13 0.45 14.25
CA ASP A 309 -1.83 0.81 14.85
C ASP A 309 -1.28 2.16 14.35
#